data_AF-A0A2K5M4T3-F1
#
_entry.id   AF-A0A2K5M4T3-F1
#
_cell.length_a   1.000
_cell.length_b   1.000
_cell.length_c   1.000
_cell.angle_alpha   90.00
_cell.angle_beta   90.00
_cell.angle_gamma   90.00
#
_symmetry.space_group_name_H-M   'P 1'
#
loop_
_entity.id
_entity.type
_entity.pdbx_description
1 polymer ?
#
loop_
_entity_poly.entity_id
_entity_poly.type
_entity_poly.pdbx_seq_one_letter_code
_entity_poly.pdbx_strand_id
1 'polypeptide(L)' 'MLAFSELPMPLLVNLIVSLLGFVATVTLIPAFRGHFIAARLCGQDLNKTSRQQILWP' A
#
# COMPACT_ATOMS: atom_id res chain seq x y z
N MET A 1 19.40 -25.18 -26.93
CA MET A 1 18.91 -24.89 -25.57
C MET A 1 18.74 -23.39 -25.42
N LEU A 2 17.58 -22.87 -25.80
CA LEU A 2 17.06 -21.56 -25.41
C LEU A 2 15.54 -21.73 -25.33
N ALA A 3 15.04 -22.01 -24.13
CA ALA A 3 13.62 -22.18 -23.87
C ALA A 3 12.97 -20.79 -23.73
N PHE A 4 12.72 -20.14 -24.87
CA PHE A 4 11.81 -19.00 -24.95
C PHE A 4 10.50 -19.49 -25.58
N SER A 5 9.74 -20.30 -24.84
CA SER A 5 8.38 -20.66 -25.24
C SER A 5 7.41 -20.08 -24.21
N GLU A 6 6.55 -19.19 -24.71
CA GLU A 6 5.38 -18.61 -24.04
C GLU A 6 5.66 -17.82 -22.76
N LEU A 7 6.11 -16.55 -22.90
CA LEU A 7 6.01 -15.61 -21.79
C LEU A 7 4.53 -15.55 -21.37
N PRO A 8 4.16 -15.87 -20.13
CA PRO A 8 2.76 -15.96 -19.72
C PRO A 8 2.18 -14.55 -19.63
N MET A 9 1.66 -14.06 -20.76
CA MET A 9 1.15 -12.68 -20.92
C MET A 9 0.19 -12.26 -19.81
N PRO A 10 -0.77 -13.10 -19.35
CA PRO A 10 -1.64 -12.73 -18.22
C PRO A 10 -0.88 -12.50 -16.91
N LEU A 11 0.16 -13.31 -16.63
CA LEU A 11 0.99 -13.13 -15.44
C LEU A 11 1.86 -11.88 -15.53
N LEU A 12 2.36 -11.55 -16.71
CA LEU A 12 3.10 -10.31 -16.92
C LEU A 12 2.22 -9.08 -16.68
N VAL A 13 1.01 -9.06 -17.24
CA VAL A 13 0.04 -7.98 -16.99
C VAL A 13 -0.31 -7.90 -15.51
N ASN A 14 -0.54 -9.04 -14.85
CA ASN A 14 -0.81 -9.08 -13.42
C ASN A 14 0.35 -8.51 -12.60
N LEU A 15 1.59 -8.83 -12.95
CA LEU A 15 2.78 -8.29 -12.29
C LEU A 15 2.87 -6.77 -12.47
N ILE A 16 2.67 -6.26 -13.69
CA ILE A 16 2.71 -4.82 -13.98
C ILE A 16 1.62 -4.08 -13.19
N VAL A 17 0.39 -4.58 -13.20
CA VAL A 17 -0.73 -3.96 -12.46
C VAL A 17 -0.50 -4.06 -10.95
N SER A 18 0.10 -5.15 -10.46
CA SER A 18 0.46 -5.29 -9.04
C SER A 18 1.52 -4.28 -8.62
N LEU A 19 2.53 -4.03 -9.45
CA LEU A 19 3.55 -3.00 -9.22
C LEU A 19 2.94 -1.60 -9.22
N LEU A 20 2.05 -1.31 -10.17
CA LEU A 20 1.30 -0.05 -10.20
C LEU A 20 0.41 0.10 -8.96
N GLY A 21 -0.29 -0.96 -8.55
CA GLY A 21 -1.13 -1.00 -7.36
C GLY A 21 -0.32 -0.80 -6.08
N PHE A 22 0.89 -1.35 -5.99
CA PHE A 22 1.81 -1.11 -4.88
C PHE A 22 2.21 0.37 -4.80
N VAL A 23 2.65 0.97 -5.90
CA VAL A 23 3.00 2.40 -5.96
C VAL A 23 1.80 3.26 -5.60
N ALA A 24 0.61 2.94 -6.13
CA ALA A 24 -0.62 3.63 -5.80
C ALA A 24 -0.94 3.52 -4.31
N THR A 25 -0.81 2.34 -3.72
CA THR A 25 -1.08 2.10 -2.29
C THR A 25 -0.14 2.92 -1.40
N VAL A 26 1.17 2.87 -1.65
CA VAL A 26 2.18 3.65 -0.91
C VAL A 26 1.93 5.15 -1.03
N THR A 27 1.38 5.61 -2.15
CA THR A 27 1.06 7.03 -2.40
C THR A 27 -0.26 7.45 -1.76
N LEU A 28 -1.30 6.62 -1.84
CA LEU A 28 -2.65 6.96 -1.39
C LEU A 28 -2.77 6.91 0.14
N ILE A 29 -2.10 5.96 0.81
CA ILE A 29 -2.11 5.87 2.29
C ILE A 29 -1.76 7.22 2.97
N PRO A 30 -0.62 7.86 2.68
CA PRO A 30 -0.30 9.15 3.29
C PRO A 30 -1.18 10.28 2.76
N ALA A 31 -1.62 10.24 1.50
CA ALA A 31 -2.50 11.27 0.92
C ALA A 31 -3.85 11.35 1.64
N PHE A 32 -4.43 10.21 2.02
CA PHE A 32 -5.69 10.17 2.76
C PHE A 32 -5.55 10.39 4.26
N ARG A 33 -4.33 10.45 4.82
CA ARG A 33 -4.10 10.55 6.28
C ARG A 33 -4.98 11.60 6.95
N GLY A 34 -5.09 12.80 6.37
CA GLY A 34 -5.91 13.88 6.92
C GLY A 34 -7.39 13.51 7.06
N HIS A 35 -7.95 12.79 6.09
CA HIS A 35 -9.35 12.34 6.11
C HIS A 35 -9.60 11.32 7.22
N PHE A 36 -8.69 10.37 7.42
CA PHE A 36 -8.81 9.38 8.49
C PHE A 36 -8.70 10.01 9.89
N ILE A 37 -7.77 10.95 10.09
CA ILE A 37 -7.69 11.70 11.36
C ILE A 37 -8.97 12.50 11.59
N ALA A 38 -9.49 13.19 10.58
CA ALA A 38 -10.74 13.95 10.68
C ALA A 38 -11.95 13.05 11.00
N ALA A 39 -11.99 11.84 10.44
CA ALA A 39 -13.01 10.83 10.72
C ALA A 39 -12.83 10.10 12.06
N ARG A 40 -11.81 10.46 12.87
CA ARG A 40 -11.43 9.78 14.12
C ARG A 40 -11.07 8.29 13.95
N LEU A 41 -10.67 7.88 12.76
CA LEU A 41 -10.11 6.56 12.47
C LEU A 41 -8.60 6.55 12.79
N CYS A 42 -8.28 6.84 14.04
CA CYS A 42 -6.92 6.99 14.53
C CYS A 42 -6.79 6.53 15.98
N GLY A 43 -5.62 6.03 16.36
CA GLY A 43 -5.36 5.54 17.71
C GLY A 43 -3.93 5.79 18.15
N GLN A 44 -3.67 5.67 19.45
CA GLN A 44 -2.31 5.80 19.98
C GLN A 44 -1.54 4.49 19.80
N ASP A 45 -0.24 4.60 19.62
CA ASP A 45 0.65 3.45 19.72
C ASP A 45 0.85 3.11 21.20
N LEU A 46 0.14 2.07 21.67
CA LEU A 46 0.14 1.67 23.08
C LEU A 46 1.50 1.14 23.56
N ASN A 47 2.40 0.79 22.64
CA ASN A 47 3.73 0.27 22.95
C ASN A 47 4.82 1.35 22.95
N LYS A 48 4.44 2.62 22.75
CA LYS A 48 5.38 3.76 22.76
C LYS A 48 4.98 4.76 23.83
N THR A 49 5.99 5.45 24.37
CA THR A 49 5.79 6.56 25.31
C THR A 49 5.15 7.78 24.64
N SER A 50 5.28 7.91 23.31
CA SER A 50 4.66 8.96 22.51
C SER A 50 3.14 8.80 22.46
N ARG A 51 2.40 9.86 22.83
CA ARG A 51 0.92 9.89 22.80
C ARG A 51 0.35 10.37 21.46
N GLN A 52 1.14 10.38 20.40
CA GLN A 52 0.70 10.79 19.07
C GLN A 52 -0.38 9.84 18.53
N GLN A 53 -1.40 10.39 17.87
CA GLN A 53 -2.39 9.60 17.15
C GLN A 53 -1.81 9.16 15.81
N ILE A 54 -1.74 7.85 15.62
CA ILE A 54 -1.31 7.18 14.41
C ILE A 54 -2.56 6.85 13.57
N LEU A 55 -2.40 7.00 12.26
CA LEU A 55 -3.35 6.47 11.28
C LEU A 55 -3.40 4.96 11.49
N TRP A 56 -4.56 4.42 11.86
CA TRP A 56 -4.71 2.97 11.93
C TRP A 56 -4.43 2.40 10.52
N PRO A 57 -3.48 1.46 10.36
CA PRO A 57 -3.29 0.82 9.07
C PRO A 57 -4.57 0.08 8.65
#